data_AF-A0A5C0SKL8-F1
#
_entry.id   AF-A0A5C0SKL8-F1
#
_cell.length_a   1.000
_cell.length_b   1.000
_cell.length_c   1.000
_cell.angle_alpha   90.00
_cell.angle_beta   90.00
_cell.angle_gamma   90.00
#
_symmetry.space_group_name_H-M   'P 1'
#
loop_
_entity.id
_entity.type
_entity.pdbx_description
1 polymer ?
#
loop_
_entity_poly.entity_id
_entity_poly.type
_entity_poly.pdbx_seq_one_letter_code
_entity_poly.pdbx_strand_id
1 'polypeptide(L)'
;MSEVAEPTAPPQDEQKVVAKDLFKEILEQQEVVEPQHTLPAEDVKVSEKERKQKSGGKRRYISITDRTNSALMLLVLRRLKAAEEHSFQPDVRENIREAVIILKRIIEENEDMFPGVLKPKP
;
A
#
# COMPACT_ATOMS: atom_id res chain seq x y z
N MET A 1 -46.98 -23.49 48.55
CA MET A 1 -46.18 -24.58 47.95
C MET A 1 -46.71 -24.80 46.54
N SER A 2 -45.80 -24.85 45.57
CA SER A 2 -45.95 -25.20 44.13
C SER A 2 -46.48 -24.07 43.22
N GLU A 3 -45.63 -23.29 42.53
CA GLU A 3 -44.76 -23.55 41.36
C GLU A 3 -45.51 -23.55 40.01
N VAL A 4 -45.36 -22.49 39.20
CA VAL A 4 -44.59 -22.39 37.91
C VAL A 4 -45.34 -23.08 36.74
N ALA A 5 -45.63 -22.50 35.57
CA ALA A 5 -44.87 -21.59 34.73
C ALA A 5 -45.80 -20.71 33.84
N GLU A 6 -45.43 -19.45 33.66
CA GLU A 6 -45.93 -18.58 32.60
C GLU A 6 -45.38 -19.06 31.23
N PRO A 7 -46.17 -19.00 30.14
CA PRO A 7 -45.63 -19.27 28.81
C PRO A 7 -44.73 -18.11 28.38
N THR A 8 -43.43 -18.39 28.41
CA THR A 8 -42.31 -17.67 27.81
C THR A 8 -42.72 -16.85 26.57
N ALA A 9 -42.69 -15.53 26.70
CA ALA A 9 -42.71 -14.61 25.56
C ALA A 9 -41.52 -14.91 24.63
N PRO A 10 -41.65 -14.77 23.30
CA PRO A 10 -40.51 -14.87 22.40
C PRO A 10 -39.48 -13.78 22.76
N PRO A 11 -38.17 -14.04 22.65
CA PRO A 11 -37.16 -13.01 22.88
C PRO A 11 -37.44 -11.86 21.92
N GLN A 12 -37.80 -10.71 22.49
CA GLN A 12 -38.00 -9.48 21.73
C GLN A 12 -36.65 -8.96 21.25
N ASP A 13 -36.68 -8.55 19.99
CA ASP A 13 -35.74 -7.68 19.31
C ASP A 13 -34.32 -8.22 19.13
N GLU A 14 -34.17 -8.89 17.98
CA GLU A 14 -33.01 -8.73 17.10
C GLU A 14 -32.45 -7.31 17.27
N GLN A 15 -31.29 -7.20 17.93
CA GLN A 15 -30.48 -6.01 17.90
C GLN A 15 -30.10 -5.77 16.43
N LYS A 16 -30.96 -5.05 15.70
CA LYS A 16 -30.69 -4.53 14.37
C LYS A 16 -29.65 -3.44 14.54
N VAL A 17 -28.39 -3.86 14.65
CA VAL A 17 -27.25 -2.96 14.64
C VAL A 17 -27.22 -2.32 13.26
N VAL A 18 -27.63 -1.05 13.20
CA VAL A 18 -27.63 -0.29 11.96
C VAL A 18 -26.17 -0.07 11.57
N ALA A 19 -25.77 -0.54 10.38
CA ALA A 19 -24.38 -0.44 9.92
C ALA A 19 -23.81 0.99 10.01
N LYS A 20 -24.67 2.01 9.88
CA LYS A 20 -24.30 3.42 10.00
C LYS A 20 -23.73 3.78 11.39
N ASP A 21 -24.19 3.12 12.44
CA ASP A 21 -23.74 3.39 13.80
C ASP A 21 -22.37 2.74 14.06
N LEU A 22 -22.15 1.53 13.53
CA LEU A 22 -20.82 0.88 13.53
C LEU A 22 -19.79 1.69 12.74
N PHE A 23 -20.17 2.27 11.59
CA PHE A 23 -19.25 3.09 10.80
C PHE A 23 -18.83 4.38 11.51
N LYS A 24 -19.72 5.00 12.30
CA LYS A 24 -19.36 6.18 13.10
C LYS A 24 -18.39 5.81 14.23
N GLU A 25 -18.66 4.71 14.91
CA GLU A 25 -17.82 4.24 16.02
C GLU A 25 -16.39 3.88 15.54
N ILE A 26 -16.26 3.32 14.34
CA ILE A 26 -14.95 3.04 13.71
C ILE A 26 -14.21 4.32 13.32
N LEU A 27 -14.91 5.35 12.83
CA LEU A 27 -14.30 6.63 12.44
C LEU A 27 -13.79 7.40 13.67
N GLU A 28 -14.58 7.45 14.74
CA GLU A 28 -14.21 8.13 15.99
C GLU A 28 -12.97 7.50 16.66
N GLN A 29 -12.76 6.18 16.48
CA GLN A 29 -11.57 5.49 16.99
C GLN A 29 -10.30 5.77 16.17
N GLN A 30 -10.41 6.21 14.91
CA GLN A 30 -9.25 6.49 14.05
C GLN A 30 -8.74 7.93 14.15
N GLU A 31 -9.55 8.89 14.60
CA GLU A 31 -9.13 10.30 14.76
C GLU A 31 -8.20 10.53 15.97
N VAL A 32 -7.97 9.53 16.84
CA VAL A 32 -7.21 9.68 18.10
C VAL A 32 -5.72 9.33 17.99
N VAL A 33 -5.20 8.96 16.81
CA VAL A 33 -3.76 8.62 16.66
C VAL A 33 -3.10 9.43 15.54
N GLU A 34 -2.87 10.72 15.78
CA GLU A 34 -1.69 11.40 15.25
C GLU A 34 -1.09 12.36 16.30
N PRO A 35 -0.07 11.94 17.07
CA PRO A 35 0.87 12.90 17.61
C PRO A 35 1.74 13.40 16.44
N GLN A 36 1.58 14.69 16.13
CA GLN A 36 2.50 15.45 15.27
C GLN A 36 3.93 15.29 15.79
N HIS A 37 4.71 14.41 15.17
CA HIS A 37 6.16 14.43 15.30
C HIS A 37 6.70 15.43 14.29
N THR A 38 6.91 16.66 14.75
CA THR A 38 7.70 17.68 14.06
C THR A 38 9.14 17.18 13.95
N LEU A 39 9.56 16.81 12.74
CA LEU A 39 10.97 16.59 12.40
C LEU A 39 11.63 17.94 12.13
N PRO A 40 12.83 18.24 12.67
CA PRO A 40 13.54 19.46 12.34
C PRO A 40 14.02 19.40 10.89
N ALA A 41 13.61 20.39 10.11
CA ALA A 41 14.24 20.71 8.83
C ALA A 41 15.64 21.25 9.10
N GLU A 42 16.67 20.64 8.51
CA GLU A 42 17.78 21.33 7.82
C GLU A 42 18.83 20.33 7.29
N ASP A 43 19.33 20.65 6.10
CA ASP A 43 20.50 20.09 5.42
C ASP A 43 20.44 18.65 4.86
N VAL A 44 19.60 18.45 3.85
CA VAL A 44 19.96 17.53 2.76
C VAL A 44 20.55 18.35 1.62
N LYS A 45 21.87 18.50 1.64
CA LYS A 45 22.66 18.93 0.48
C LYS A 45 22.28 18.07 -0.71
N VAL A 46 21.56 18.67 -1.65
CA VAL A 46 21.37 18.14 -3.00
C VAL A 46 22.74 18.15 -3.69
N SER A 47 23.51 17.08 -3.48
CA SER A 47 24.71 16.83 -4.28
C SER A 47 24.26 16.58 -5.71
N GLU A 48 24.72 17.44 -6.62
CA GLU A 48 24.51 17.33 -8.06
C GLU A 48 24.70 15.89 -8.54
N LYS A 49 23.68 15.38 -9.24
CA LYS A 49 23.75 14.11 -9.97
C LYS A 49 24.82 14.21 -11.05
N GLU A 50 26.03 13.78 -10.72
CA GLU A 50 26.99 13.33 -11.73
C GLU A 50 26.32 12.24 -12.57
N ARG A 51 26.02 12.56 -13.82
CA ARG A 51 25.64 11.60 -14.86
C ARG A 51 26.81 10.63 -15.08
N LYS A 52 26.90 9.57 -14.28
CA LYS A 52 27.92 8.54 -14.47
C LYS A 52 27.56 7.67 -15.66
N GLN A 53 28.27 7.99 -16.74
CA GLN A 53 28.39 7.26 -17.99
C GLN A 53 28.47 5.74 -17.76
N LYS A 54 27.83 5.03 -18.69
CA LYS A 54 27.87 3.57 -18.88
C LYS A 54 29.33 3.11 -19.01
N SER A 55 29.96 2.74 -17.90
CA SER A 55 31.22 1.98 -17.92
C SER A 55 30.89 0.50 -17.79
N GLY A 56 31.19 -0.26 -18.83
CA GLY A 56 30.99 -1.71 -18.87
C GLY A 56 31.90 -2.45 -17.88
N GLY A 57 31.38 -3.55 -17.34
CA GLY A 57 32.18 -4.66 -16.80
C GLY A 57 32.40 -4.72 -15.29
N LYS A 58 32.20 -3.65 -14.50
CA LYS A 58 32.32 -3.72 -13.03
C LYS A 58 30.94 -3.76 -12.38
N ARG A 59 30.72 -4.66 -11.41
CA ARG A 59 29.48 -4.73 -10.61
C ARG A 59 29.26 -3.34 -9.99
N ARG A 60 28.26 -2.61 -10.50
CA ARG A 60 27.87 -1.31 -9.94
C ARG A 60 27.47 -1.53 -8.48
N TYR A 61 28.07 -0.76 -7.58
CA TYR A 61 27.65 -0.76 -6.18
C TYR A 61 26.22 -0.20 -6.10
N ILE A 62 25.31 -0.97 -5.53
CA ILE A 62 23.93 -0.55 -5.30
C ILE A 62 23.85 -0.08 -3.84
N SER A 63 23.45 1.17 -3.64
CA SER A 63 23.30 1.75 -2.30
C SER A 63 22.19 1.05 -1.51
N ILE A 64 22.19 1.17 -0.18
CA ILE A 64 21.13 0.61 0.66
C ILE A 64 19.77 1.22 0.27
N THR A 65 19.74 2.53 0.02
CA THR A 65 18.54 3.27 -0.39
C THR A 65 17.98 2.75 -1.71
N ASP A 66 18.82 2.52 -2.72
CA ASP A 66 18.36 2.00 -4.01
C ASP A 66 17.79 0.57 -3.89
N ARG A 67 18.35 -0.25 -2.99
CA ARG A 67 17.80 -1.59 -2.70
C ARG A 67 16.42 -1.48 -2.05
N THR A 68 16.27 -0.60 -1.08
CA THR A 68 14.98 -0.37 -0.40
C THR A 68 13.94 0.15 -1.40
N ASN A 69 14.30 1.14 -2.21
CA ASN A 69 13.45 1.69 -3.26
C ASN A 69 13.02 0.62 -4.26
N SER A 70 13.95 -0.24 -4.68
CA SER A 70 13.67 -1.37 -5.57
C SER A 70 12.69 -2.37 -4.94
N ALA A 71 12.89 -2.70 -3.66
CA ALA A 71 12.00 -3.60 -2.93
C ALA A 71 10.58 -3.03 -2.79
N LEU A 72 10.47 -1.73 -2.51
CA LEU A 72 9.18 -1.02 -2.46
C LEU A 72 8.47 -1.04 -3.81
N MET A 73 9.17 -0.70 -4.89
CA MET A 73 8.57 -0.73 -6.24
C MET A 73 8.11 -2.13 -6.63
N LEU A 74 8.88 -3.16 -6.29
CA LEU A 74 8.49 -4.55 -6.51
C LEU A 74 7.23 -4.92 -5.71
N LEU A 75 7.13 -4.47 -4.46
CA LEU A 75 5.94 -4.67 -3.63
C LEU A 75 4.71 -4.00 -4.26
N VAL A 76 4.85 -2.76 -4.73
CA VAL A 76 3.76 -2.02 -5.40
C VAL A 76 3.29 -2.76 -6.64
N LEU A 77 4.20 -3.22 -7.50
CA LEU A 77 3.84 -4.00 -8.70
C LEU A 77 3.10 -5.29 -8.35
N ARG A 78 3.51 -5.99 -7.29
CA ARG A 78 2.82 -7.21 -6.81
C ARG A 78 1.42 -6.89 -6.28
N ARG A 79 1.26 -5.81 -5.53
CA ARG A 79 -0.03 -5.36 -4.98
C ARG A 79 -0.99 -4.93 -6.08
N LEU A 80 -0.52 -4.18 -7.07
CA LEU A 80 -1.33 -3.79 -8.23
C LEU A 80 -1.78 -5.02 -9.02
N LYS A 81 -0.91 -6.00 -9.25
CA LYS A 81 -1.29 -7.25 -9.92
C LYS A 81 -2.36 -8.02 -9.13
N ALA A 82 -2.20 -8.15 -7.81
CA ALA A 82 -3.21 -8.78 -6.97
C ALA A 82 -4.55 -8.01 -7.00
N ALA A 83 -4.51 -6.68 -6.99
CA ALA A 83 -5.71 -5.85 -7.11
C ALA A 83 -6.41 -6.03 -8.48
N GLU A 84 -5.64 -6.20 -9.57
CA GLU A 84 -6.19 -6.50 -10.90
C GLU A 84 -6.91 -7.86 -10.94
N GLU A 85 -6.37 -8.86 -10.23
CA GLU A 85 -6.92 -10.22 -10.16
C GLU A 85 -8.19 -10.28 -9.30
N HIS A 86 -8.26 -9.49 -8.22
CA HIS A 86 -9.38 -9.47 -7.29
C HIS A 86 -10.48 -8.45 -7.62
N SER A 87 -10.24 -7.53 -8.55
CA SER A 87 -11.25 -6.55 -8.96
C SER A 87 -12.28 -7.18 -9.89
N PHE A 88 -13.57 -7.02 -9.55
CA PHE A 88 -14.69 -7.44 -10.38
C PHE A 88 -15.16 -6.35 -11.36
N GLN A 89 -14.70 -5.11 -11.17
CA GLN A 89 -15.08 -3.98 -12.01
C GLN A 89 -14.12 -3.85 -13.20
N PRO A 90 -14.62 -3.92 -14.45
CA PRO A 90 -13.76 -3.91 -15.65
C PRO A 90 -12.95 -2.62 -15.76
N ASP A 91 -13.57 -1.47 -15.53
CA ASP A 91 -12.91 -0.15 -15.60
C ASP A 91 -11.75 -0.04 -14.61
N VAL A 92 -11.93 -0.59 -13.40
CA VAL A 92 -10.88 -0.61 -12.37
C VAL A 92 -9.72 -1.51 -12.80
N ARG A 93 -9.99 -2.66 -13.43
CA ARG A 93 -8.93 -3.53 -13.95
C ARG A 93 -8.14 -2.85 -15.05
N GLU A 94 -8.81 -2.14 -15.96
CA GLU A 94 -8.16 -1.40 -17.04
C GLU A 94 -7.27 -0.28 -16.50
N ASN A 95 -7.78 0.54 -15.57
CA ASN A 95 -7.01 1.57 -14.89
C ASN A 95 -5.77 1.00 -14.15
N ILE A 96 -5.91 -0.15 -13.49
CA ILE A 96 -4.79 -0.82 -12.83
C ILE A 96 -3.74 -1.27 -13.86
N ARG A 97 -4.16 -1.81 -15.01
CA ARG A 97 -3.23 -2.20 -16.09
C ARG A 97 -2.45 -1.01 -16.62
N GLU A 98 -3.13 0.10 -16.89
CA GLU A 98 -2.49 1.34 -17.33
C GLU A 98 -1.49 1.85 -16.29
N ALA A 99 -1.87 1.87 -15.01
CA ALA A 99 -0.99 2.24 -13.92
C ALA A 99 0.27 1.35 -13.85
N VAL A 100 0.11 0.04 -14.05
CA VAL A 100 1.25 -0.91 -14.11
C VAL A 100 2.16 -0.61 -15.29
N ILE A 101 1.61 -0.28 -16.47
CA ILE A 101 2.40 0.08 -17.67
C ILE A 101 3.21 1.36 -17.40
N ILE A 102 2.56 2.40 -16.88
CA ILE A 102 3.21 3.67 -16.55
C ILE A 102 4.31 3.45 -15.51
N LEU A 103 4.03 2.70 -14.45
CA LEU A 103 5.00 2.42 -13.40
C LEU A 103 6.21 1.65 -13.92
N LYS A 104 6.01 0.65 -14.79
CA LYS A 104 7.11 -0.07 -15.45
C LYS A 104 7.97 0.88 -16.27
N ARG A 105 7.36 1.82 -17.01
CA ARG A 105 8.10 2.81 -17.79
C ARG A 105 8.91 3.75 -16.90
N ILE A 106 8.35 4.21 -15.78
CA ILE A 106 9.08 5.02 -14.79
C ILE A 106 10.27 4.25 -14.24
N ILE A 107 10.10 2.97 -13.90
CA ILE A 107 11.17 2.12 -13.39
C ILE A 107 12.28 1.95 -14.45
N GLU A 108 11.91 1.73 -15.71
CA GLU A 108 12.87 1.59 -16.82
C GLU A 108 13.66 2.88 -17.07
N GLU A 109 13.00 4.04 -17.04
CA GLU A 109 13.65 5.34 -17.18
C GLU A 109 14.55 5.69 -15.98
N ASN A 110 14.28 5.08 -14.81
CA ASN A 110 15.01 5.32 -13.55
C ASN A 110 15.72 4.05 -13.03
N GLU A 111 16.29 3.22 -13.91
CA GLU A 111 16.97 1.96 -13.54
C GLU A 111 18.11 2.17 -12.52
N ASP A 112 18.72 3.36 -12.50
CA ASP A 112 19.74 3.71 -11.50
C ASP A 112 19.19 3.72 -10.07
N MET A 113 17.93 4.15 -9.89
CA MET A 113 17.24 4.21 -8.60
C MET A 113 16.50 2.91 -8.24
N PHE A 114 16.10 2.14 -9.26
CA PHE A 114 15.33 0.91 -9.11
C PHE A 114 16.02 -0.30 -9.75
N PRO A 115 17.29 -0.59 -9.40
CA PRO A 115 18.07 -1.60 -10.10
C PRO A 115 17.46 -3.01 -9.96
N GLY A 116 17.25 -3.66 -11.11
CA GLY A 116 16.85 -5.08 -11.17
C GLY A 116 15.39 -5.36 -10.80
N VAL A 117 14.53 -4.34 -10.74
CA VAL A 117 13.09 -4.52 -10.46
C VAL A 117 12.37 -5.19 -11.63
N LEU A 118 12.64 -4.75 -12.88
CA LEU A 118 12.01 -5.33 -14.07
C LEU A 118 12.78 -6.54 -14.63
N LYS A 119 14.10 -6.53 -14.46
CA LYS A 119 15.00 -7.58 -14.94
C LYS A 119 15.67 -8.21 -13.71
N PRO A 120 15.02 -9.18 -13.04
CA PRO A 120 15.66 -9.92 -11.97
C PRO A 120 16.94 -10.54 -12.53
N LYS A 121 18.06 -10.32 -11.84
CA LYS A 121 19.33 -10.94 -12.23
C LYS A 121 19.17 -12.47 -12.17
N PRO A 122 19.73 -13.21 -13.16
CA PRO A 122 19.82 -14.66 -13.08
C PRO A 122 20.69 -15.12 -11.91
#